data_AF-A0A6G2V1I8-F1
#
_entry.id   AF-A0A6G2V1I8-F1
#
_cell.length_a   1.000
_cell.length_b   1.000
_cell.length_c   1.000
_cell.angle_alpha   90.00
_cell.angle_beta   90.00
_cell.angle_gamma   90.00
#
_symmetry.space_group_name_H-M   'P 1'
#
loop_
_entity.id
_entity.type
_entity.pdbx_description
1 polymer ?
#
loop_
_entity_poly.entity_id
_entity_poly.type
_entity_poly.pdbx_seq_one_letter_code
_entity_poly.pdbx_strand_id
1 'polypeptide(L)'
;GALVVALRSRAIIALAGRGGMLSVALPADAVRPYLTRWPDDLGVATVNGPSSTVVSGTDSALDELVAVLDADGVRSRRIAVDYASHSPHVESI
;
A
#
# COMPACT_ATOMS: atom_id res chain seq x y z
N GLY A 1 -22.72 6.94 1.65
CA GLY A 1 -22.04 7.23 0.38
C GLY A 1 -20.55 7.30 0.62
N ALA A 2 -19.79 6.40 -0.01
CA ALA A 2 -18.37 6.49 -0.37
C ALA A 2 -18.01 5.12 -0.97
N LEU A 3 -18.41 4.89 -2.23
CA LEU A 3 -18.07 3.67 -2.95
C LEU A 3 -16.73 3.92 -3.66
N VAL A 4 -15.62 3.86 -2.91
CA VAL A 4 -14.27 3.92 -3.50
C VAL A 4 -13.83 2.47 -3.71
N VAL A 5 -14.04 1.98 -4.93
CA VAL A 5 -13.47 0.70 -5.36
C VAL A 5 -11.96 0.90 -5.45
N ALA A 6 -11.24 0.38 -4.45
CA ALA A 6 -9.80 0.19 -4.48
C ALA A 6 -9.44 -0.53 -5.78
N LEU A 7 -8.38 -0.08 -6.47
CA LEU A 7 -7.86 -0.80 -7.63
C LEU A 7 -7.65 -2.26 -7.21
N ARG A 8 -8.53 -3.13 -7.71
CA ARG A 8 -8.51 -4.56 -7.50
C ARG A 8 -7.16 -5.02 -8.00
N SER A 9 -6.24 -5.18 -7.05
CA SER A 9 -5.06 -5.99 -7.20
C SER A 9 -4.14 -5.53 -8.35
N ARG A 10 -2.94 -5.00 -8.06
CA ARG A 10 -1.82 -5.67 -8.75
C ARG A 10 -1.72 -7.04 -8.11
N ALA A 11 -2.69 -7.90 -8.45
CA ALA A 11 -2.82 -9.25 -7.95
C ALA A 11 -1.41 -9.80 -7.86
N ILE A 12 -1.05 -10.31 -6.68
CA ILE A 12 0.11 -11.19 -6.60
C ILE A 12 1.49 -10.48 -6.64
N ILE A 13 1.67 -9.16 -6.40
CA ILE A 13 3.03 -8.54 -6.46
C ILE A 13 4.10 -9.35 -5.70
N ALA A 14 3.69 -10.09 -4.66
CA ALA A 14 4.40 -11.32 -4.35
C ALA A 14 3.45 -12.42 -3.84
N LEU A 15 3.00 -13.37 -4.69
CA LEU A 15 2.85 -14.75 -4.16
C LEU A 15 4.23 -15.35 -3.79
N ALA A 16 5.32 -14.61 -3.99
CA ALA A 16 6.70 -15.03 -3.77
C ALA A 16 7.51 -13.97 -3.00
N GLY A 17 7.17 -13.72 -1.72
CA GLY A 17 8.06 -13.13 -0.69
C GLY A 17 8.97 -11.94 -1.01
N ARG A 18 8.56 -10.96 -1.84
CA ARG A 18 9.43 -9.82 -2.26
C ARG A 18 8.82 -8.42 -2.08
N GLY A 19 7.70 -8.28 -1.38
CA GLY A 19 7.07 -6.97 -1.17
C GLY A 19 6.15 -6.91 0.05
N GLY A 20 5.73 -5.71 0.40
CA GLY A 20 4.93 -5.43 1.60
C GLY A 20 3.89 -4.35 1.42
N MET A 21 3.27 -3.93 2.53
CA MET A 21 2.25 -2.88 2.56
C MET A 21 2.51 -1.85 3.66
N LEU A 22 2.07 -0.61 3.41
CA LEU A 22 2.20 0.53 4.30
C LEU A 22 0.87 1.27 4.40
N SER A 23 0.38 1.48 5.62
CA SER A 23 -0.73 2.38 5.90
C SER A 23 -0.21 3.80 6.06
N VAL A 24 -0.83 4.77 5.39
CA VAL A 24 -0.48 6.18 5.42
C VAL A 24 -1.70 6.99 5.84
N ALA A 25 -1.54 7.87 6.83
CA ALA A 25 -2.61 8.71 7.37
C ALA A 25 -2.88 9.94 6.49
N LEU A 26 -3.05 9.73 5.18
CA LEU A 26 -3.37 10.75 4.18
C LEU A 26 -4.45 10.26 3.21
N PRO A 27 -5.23 11.17 2.61
CA PRO A 27 -6.08 10.86 1.46
C PRO A 27 -5.25 10.38 0.27
N ALA A 28 -5.86 9.57 -0.60
CA ALA A 28 -5.19 9.00 -1.76
C ALA A 28 -4.55 10.07 -2.64
N ASP A 29 -5.23 11.21 -2.84
CA ASP A 29 -4.73 12.29 -3.70
C ASP A 29 -3.49 12.99 -3.11
N ALA A 30 -3.34 13.01 -1.79
CA ALA A 30 -2.14 13.51 -1.13
C ALA A 30 -1.01 12.46 -1.12
N VAL A 31 -1.35 11.16 -1.20
CA VAL A 31 -0.35 10.08 -1.30
C VAL A 31 0.21 9.97 -2.72
N ARG A 32 -0.60 10.19 -3.76
CA ARG A 32 -0.19 10.04 -5.18
C ARG A 32 1.12 10.76 -5.55
N PRO A 33 1.37 12.02 -5.15
CA PRO A 33 2.63 12.71 -5.44
C PRO A 33 3.86 11.97 -4.92
N TYR A 34 3.80 11.39 -3.71
CA TYR A 34 4.90 10.61 -3.14
C TYR A 34 5.25 9.38 -3.97
N LEU A 35 4.23 8.72 -4.53
CA LEU A 35 4.42 7.50 -5.31
C LEU A 35 5.06 7.75 -6.67
N THR A 36 5.01 8.99 -7.19
CA THR A 36 5.63 9.34 -8.48
C THR A 36 7.14 9.16 -8.49
N ARG A 37 7.79 9.10 -7.32
CA ARG A 37 9.22 8.80 -7.19
C ARG A 37 9.54 7.31 -7.45
N TRP A 38 8.56 6.43 -7.32
CA TRP A 38 8.68 4.98 -7.52
C TRP A 38 7.49 4.43 -8.32
N PRO A 39 7.29 4.87 -9.57
CA PRO A 39 6.08 4.57 -10.34
C PRO A 39 5.89 3.07 -10.63
N ASP A 40 6.99 2.31 -10.68
CA ASP A 40 6.99 0.88 -10.96
C ASP A 40 6.96 0.01 -9.69
N ASP A 41 7.54 0.51 -8.59
CA ASP A 41 7.70 -0.22 -7.34
C ASP A 41 6.55 0.00 -6.35
N LEU A 42 5.94 1.20 -6.32
CA LEU A 42 4.90 1.56 -5.37
C LEU A 42 3.56 1.88 -6.05
N GLY A 43 2.47 1.49 -5.40
CA GLY A 43 1.13 1.81 -5.85
C GLY A 43 0.13 1.83 -4.70
N VAL A 44 -1.01 2.53 -4.90
CA VAL A 44 -2.13 2.50 -3.95
C VAL A 44 -2.79 1.13 -4.01
N ALA A 45 -2.76 0.40 -2.89
CA ALA A 45 -3.42 -0.88 -2.73
C ALA A 45 -4.90 -0.71 -2.36
N THR A 46 -5.20 0.20 -1.43
CA THR A 46 -6.55 0.41 -0.91
C THR A 46 -6.70 1.81 -0.35
N VAL A 47 -7.91 2.38 -0.44
CA VAL A 47 -8.27 3.62 0.24
C VAL A 47 -9.27 3.27 1.33
N ASN A 48 -8.83 3.26 2.59
CA ASN A 48 -9.67 2.86 3.73
C ASN A 48 -10.61 3.98 4.19
N GLY A 49 -10.36 5.23 3.78
CA GLY A 49 -11.19 6.37 4.12
C GLY A 49 -10.60 7.70 3.65
N PRO A 50 -11.25 8.83 3.96
CA PRO A 50 -10.84 10.17 3.50
C PRO A 50 -9.48 10.63 4.05
N SER A 51 -8.93 9.95 5.05
CA SER A 51 -7.63 10.26 5.67
C SER A 51 -6.74 9.04 5.82
N SER A 52 -7.04 7.92 5.14
CA SER A 52 -6.29 6.68 5.27
C SER A 52 -6.17 5.96 3.95
N THR A 53 -4.93 5.78 3.50
CA THR A 53 -4.58 5.09 2.26
C THR A 53 -3.55 4.01 2.56
N VAL A 54 -3.68 2.85 1.91
CA VAL A 54 -2.71 1.76 1.95
C VAL A 54 -1.93 1.73 0.64
N VAL A 55 -0.62 1.69 0.75
CA VAL A 55 0.34 1.58 -0.36
C VAL A 55 0.96 0.19 -0.32
N SER A 56 1.16 -0.42 -1.48
CA SER A 56 1.86 -1.70 -1.66
C SER A 56 3.04 -1.53 -2.61
N GLY A 57 4.07 -2.36 -2.44
CA GLY A 57 5.28 -2.30 -3.26
C GLY A 57 6.45 -3.13 -2.74
N THR A 58 7.65 -2.87 -3.25
CA THR A 58 8.89 -3.51 -2.79
C THR A 58 9.29 -3.00 -1.40
N ASP A 59 9.99 -3.82 -0.61
CA ASP A 59 10.38 -3.41 0.75
C ASP A 59 11.32 -2.21 0.75
N SER A 60 12.31 -2.18 -0.15
CA SER A 60 13.23 -1.04 -0.26
C SER A 60 12.52 0.28 -0.57
N ALA A 61 11.60 0.27 -1.54
CA ALA A 61 10.85 1.48 -1.89
C ALA A 61 9.90 1.91 -0.76
N LEU A 62 9.36 0.96 0.00
CA LEU A 62 8.50 1.26 1.14
C LEU A 62 9.28 1.79 2.34
N ASP A 63 10.50 1.31 2.59
CA ASP A 63 11.38 1.84 3.63
C ASP A 63 11.81 3.28 3.30
N GLU A 64 12.15 3.55 2.04
CA GLU A 64 12.41 4.92 1.58
C GLU A 64 11.18 5.82 1.69
N LEU A 65 9.99 5.31 1.33
CA LEU A 65 8.74 6.05 1.49
C LEU A 65 8.47 6.38 2.98
N VAL A 66 8.73 5.45 3.90
CA VAL A 66 8.61 5.71 5.35
C VAL A 66 9.52 6.85 5.78
N ALA A 67 10.78 6.87 5.33
CA ALA A 67 11.72 7.94 5.67
C ALA A 67 11.26 9.31 5.12
N VAL A 68 10.71 9.34 3.90
CA VAL A 68 10.15 10.58 3.32
C VAL A 68 8.94 11.06 4.10
N LEU A 69 8.01 10.15 4.43
CA LEU A 69 6.81 10.49 5.18
C LEU A 69 7.14 10.95 6.61
N ASP A 70 8.11 10.32 7.27
CA ASP A 70 8.57 10.72 8.61
C ASP A 70 9.21 12.11 8.60
N ALA A 71 10.05 12.41 7.60
CA ALA A 71 10.62 13.73 7.40
C ALA A 71 9.55 14.82 7.19
N ASP A 72 8.45 14.47 6.54
CA ASP A 72 7.29 15.35 6.33
C ASP A 72 6.31 15.36 7.52
N GLY A 73 6.58 14.63 8.60
CA GLY A 73 5.72 14.51 9.78
C GLY A 73 4.41 13.73 9.51
N VAL A 74 4.36 12.96 8.43
CA VAL A 74 3.22 12.15 8.03
C VAL A 74 3.28 10.79 8.71
N ARG A 75 2.23 10.48 9.48
CA ARG A 75 2.11 9.18 10.13
C ARG A 75 1.95 8.06 9.11
N SER A 76 2.85 7.07 9.17
CA SER A 76 2.75 5.83 8.42
C SER A 76 3.01 4.61 9.30
N ARG A 77 2.52 3.44 8.90
CA ARG A 77 2.68 2.18 9.64
C ARG A 77 2.83 1.00 8.69
N ARG A 78 3.91 0.21 8.86
CA ARG A 78 4.11 -1.04 8.14
C ARG A 78 3.00 -2.04 8.48
N ILE A 79 2.47 -2.70 7.46
CA ILE A 79 1.48 -3.78 7.61
C ILE A 79 2.25 -5.08 7.39
N ALA A 80 2.36 -5.90 8.44
CA ALA A 80 2.89 -7.25 8.32
C ALA A 80 1.92 -8.08 7.48
N VAL A 81 2.39 -8.58 6.32
CA VAL A 81 1.59 -9.41 5.43
C VAL A 81 2.14 -10.83 5.48
N ASP A 82 1.71 -11.60 6.48
CA ASP A 82 2.06 -13.02 6.59
C ASP A 82 1.21 -13.82 5.59
N TYR A 83 1.65 -13.94 4.33
CA TYR A 83 0.98 -14.82 3.37
C TYR A 83 1.33 -16.32 3.56
N ALA A 84 1.93 -16.69 4.70
CA ALA A 84 2.28 -18.06 5.04
C ALA A 84 1.40 -18.61 6.16
N SER A 85 0.08 -18.73 5.93
CA SER A 85 -0.81 -19.69 6.63
C SER A 85 -2.17 -19.82 5.93
N HIS A 86 -2.26 -20.84 5.06
CA HIS A 86 -3.46 -21.55 4.58
C HIS A 86 -4.46 -20.91 3.58
N SER A 87 -4.48 -21.52 2.39
CA SER A 87 -5.64 -22.03 1.63
C SER A 87 -6.20 -21.26 0.41
N PRO A 88 -6.54 -22.00 -0.68
CA PRO A 88 -6.99 -21.48 -1.97
C PRO A 88 -8.47 -21.10 -1.95
N HIS A 89 -8.82 -20.05 -1.22
CA HIS A 89 -10.16 -19.49 -1.27
C HIS A 89 -10.17 -18.02 -0.85
N VAL A 90 -9.75 -17.15 -1.77
CA VAL A 90 -10.34 -15.81 -1.85
C VAL A 90 -10.84 -15.67 -3.28
N GLU A 91 -11.88 -16.46 -3.57
CA GLU A 91 -12.85 -16.12 -4.59
C GLU A 91 -13.64 -14.89 -4.13
N SER A 92 -14.00 -14.08 -5.13
CA SER A 92 -14.98 -12.99 -5.09
C SER A 92 -14.49 -11.63 -4.60
N ILE A 93 -13.86 -10.88 -5.52
CA ILE A 93 -14.35 -9.56 -5.99
C ILE A 93 -14.16 -9.48 -7.51
#